data_AF-A0A952A4F4-F1
#
_entry.id   AF-A0A952A4F4-F1
#
_cell.length_a   1.000
_cell.length_b   1.000
_cell.length_c   1.000
_cell.angle_alpha   90.00
_cell.angle_beta   90.00
_cell.angle_gamma   90.00
#
_symmetry.space_group_name_H-M   'P 1'
#
loop_
_entity.id
_entity.type
_entity.pdbx_description
1 polymer ?
#
loop_
_entity_poly.entity_id
_entity_poly.type
_entity_poly.pdbx_seq_one_letter_code
_entity_poly.pdbx_strand_id
1 'polypeptide(L)' 'GNVAHLVEGVREGHASAVLAASIFHFGEVTIGEARAAMRAAGIKVRNR' A
#
# COMPACT_ATOMS: atom_id res chain seq x y z
N GLY A 1 4.28 -9.92 4.13
CA GLY A 1 3.62 -8.62 4.43
C GLY A 1 2.25 -8.65 3.82
N ASN A 2 1.37 -7.70 4.11
CA ASN A 2 0.09 -7.58 3.43
C ASN A 2 -0.19 -6.11 3.10
N VAL A 3 -1.29 -5.85 2.38
CA VAL A 3 -1.66 -4.50 1.96
C VAL A 3 -2.07 -3.60 3.14
N ALA A 4 -2.58 -4.18 4.23
CA ALA A 4 -2.98 -3.43 5.42
C ALA A 4 -1.77 -2.77 6.09
N HIS A 5 -0.63 -3.45 6.16
CA HIS A 5 0.61 -2.88 6.71
C HIS A 5 1.08 -1.63 5.91
N LEU A 6 0.77 -1.55 4.62
CA LEU A 6 1.07 -0.34 3.83
C LEU A 6 0.18 0.83 4.25
N VAL A 7 -1.09 0.57 4.55
CA VAL A 7 -2.04 1.57 5.02
C VAL A 7 -1.68 2.03 6.43
N GLU A 8 -1.40 1.10 7.34
CA GLU A 8 -1.01 1.36 8.73
C GLU A 8 0.27 2.21 8.79
N GLY A 9 1.28 1.86 7.99
CA GLY A 9 2.53 2.62 7.94
C GLY A 9 2.34 4.10 7.60
N VAL A 10 1.39 4.42 6.70
CA VAL A 10 1.07 5.81 6.34
C VAL A 10 0.12 6.46 7.36
N ARG A 11 -0.96 5.77 7.74
CA ARG A 11 -2.05 6.33 8.54
C ARG A 11 -1.69 6.48 10.00
N GLU A 12 -1.12 5.43 10.60
CA GLU A 12 -0.78 5.38 12.02
C GLU A 12 0.69 5.76 12.23
N GLY A 13 1.56 5.26 11.35
CA GLY A 13 2.99 5.58 11.40
C GLY A 13 3.33 6.98 10.90
N HIS A 14 2.37 7.70 10.30
CA HIS A 14 2.58 9.00 9.67
C HIS A 14 3.70 9.01 8.61
N ALA A 15 4.03 7.85 8.05
CA ALA A 15 5.09 7.74 7.05
C ALA A 15 4.67 8.45 5.77
N SER A 16 5.59 9.22 5.18
CA SER A 16 5.36 9.86 3.88
C SER A 16 5.40 8.86 2.71
N ALA A 17 6.03 7.70 2.92
CA ALA A 17 6.11 6.60 1.96
C ALA A 17 6.32 5.27 2.68
N VAL A 18 5.88 4.19 2.04
CA VAL A 18 6.06 2.80 2.51
C VAL A 18 6.60 1.95 1.36
N LEU A 19 7.37 0.92 1.70
CA LEU A 19 7.98 0.00 0.74
C LEU A 19 7.67 -1.44 1.12
N ALA A 20 7.28 -2.24 0.13
CA ALA A 20 7.17 -3.69 0.23
C ALA A 20 7.78 -4.34 -1.01
N ALA A 21 8.33 -5.54 -0.84
CA ALA A 21 8.98 -6.29 -1.92
C ALA A 21 8.32 -7.64 -2.17
N SER A 22 8.30 -8.55 -1.19
CA SER A 22 7.88 -9.94 -1.40
C SER A 22 6.46 -10.08 -1.95
N ILE A 23 5.50 -9.30 -1.43
CA ILE A 23 4.10 -9.34 -1.88
C ILE A 23 3.93 -8.97 -3.36
N PHE A 24 4.82 -8.12 -3.88
CA PHE A 24 4.80 -7.72 -5.29
C PHE A 24 5.67 -8.66 -6.14
N HIS A 25 6.80 -9.13 -5.60
CA HIS A 25 7.72 -10.01 -6.32
C HIS A 25 7.12 -11.39 -6.59
N PHE A 26 6.34 -11.92 -5.66
CA PHE A 26 5.67 -13.22 -5.80
C PHE A 26 4.23 -13.12 -6.34
N GLY A 27 3.77 -11.92 -6.69
CA GLY A 27 2.44 -11.72 -7.28
C GLY A 27 1.27 -11.97 -6.32
N GLU A 28 1.52 -12.00 -5.01
CA GLU A 28 0.47 -12.13 -3.99
C GLU A 28 -0.48 -10.93 -3.99
N VAL A 29 0.05 -9.74 -4.32
CA VAL A 29 -0.69 -8.49 -4.44
C VAL A 29 -0.16 -7.73 -5.65
N THR A 30 -1.05 -7.16 -6.45
CA THR A 30 -0.69 -6.27 -7.55
C THR A 30 -0.54 -4.82 -7.05
N ILE A 31 0.20 -4.00 -7.79
CA ILE A 31 0.27 -2.55 -7.52
C ILE A 31 -1.13 -1.90 -7.58
N GLY A 32 -2.02 -2.42 -8.43
CA GLY A 32 -3.40 -1.94 -8.55
C GLY A 32 -4.22 -2.15 -7.27
N GLU A 33 -4.15 -3.36 -6.71
CA GLU A 33 -4.82 -3.72 -5.45
C GLU A 33 -4.27 -2.91 -4.27
N ALA A 34 -2.94 -2.74 -4.20
CA ALA A 34 -2.32 -1.90 -3.19
C ALA A 34 -2.82 -0.45 -3.23
N ARG A 35 -2.86 0.15 -4.42
CA ARG A 35 -3.42 1.50 -4.60
C ARG A 35 -4.90 1.57 -4.28
N ALA A 36 -5.68 0.53 -4.61
CA ALA A 36 -7.11 0.49 -4.29
C ALA A 36 -7.35 0.47 -2.78
N ALA A 37 -6.60 -0.35 -2.04
CA ALA A 37 -6.67 -0.38 -0.58
C ALA A 37 -6.27 0.95 0.05
N MET A 38 -5.19 1.58 -0.43
CA MET A 38 -4.77 2.90 0.05
C MET A 38 -5.83 3.97 -0.23
N ARG A 39 -6.45 3.99 -1.41
CA ARG A 39 -7.57 4.91 -1.72
C ARG A 39 -8.79 4.66 -0.83
N ALA A 40 -9.15 3.40 -0.60
CA ALA A 40 -10.26 3.04 0.28
C ALA A 40 -10.01 3.51 1.73
N ALA A 41 -8.75 3.55 2.16
CA ALA A 41 -8.33 4.11 3.45
C ALA A 41 -8.20 5.65 3.46
N GLY A 42 -8.56 6.34 2.38
CA GLY A 42 -8.47 7.80 2.27
C GLY A 42 -7.07 8.34 1.97
N ILE A 43 -6.10 7.47 1.67
CA ILE A 43 -4.73 7.87 1.35
C ILE A 43 -4.64 8.24 -0.13
N LYS A 44 -4.15 9.45 -0.40
CA LYS A 44 -3.94 9.94 -1.76
C LYS A 44 -2.75 9.22 -2.40
N VAL A 45 -3.03 8.43 -3.42
CA VAL A 45 -2.03 7.71 -4.23
C VAL A 45 -2.08 8.16 -5.69
N ARG A 46 -0.99 7.94 -6.43
CA ARG A 46 -0.90 8.32 -7.85
C ARG A 46 -1.82 7.46 -8.72
N ASN A 47 -2.45 8.08 -9.72
CA ASN A 47 -3.40 7.43 -10.64
C ASN A 47 -2.74 6.66 -11.81
N ARG A 48 -1.40 6.69 -11.94
CA ARG A 48 -0.62 5.96 -12.95
C ARG A 48 0.58 5.25 -12.34
#